data_AF-A0A9N9R3M3-F1
#
_entry.id   AF-A0A9N9R3M3-F1
#
_cell.length_a   1.000
_cell.length_b   1.000
_cell.length_c   1.000
_cell.angle_alpha   90.00
_cell.angle_beta   90.00
_cell.angle_gamma   90.00
#
_symmetry.space_group_name_H-M   'P 1'
#
loop_
_entity.id
_entity.type
_entity.pdbx_description
1 polymer ?
#
loop_
_entity_poly.entity_id
_entity_poly.type
_entity_poly.pdbx_seq_one_letter_code
_entity_poly.pdbx_strand_id
1 'polypeptide(L)'
;MEVRIVRNTRWTRQRLYYFMEDKIEDLQRGIRKANIEIKNVPKKPHEDKHDLVKMVVKLSETIDCQINKNDIKDIYRVQVKYKKDKHNTNLPIVVELSSTIQKTDFLKMALSFNIRHKEKLRA
;
A
#
# COMPACT_ATOMS: atom_id res chain seq x y z
N MET A 1 -6.48 -45.51 -23.79
CA MET A 1 -7.18 -45.06 -22.56
C MET A 1 -6.34 -44.07 -21.75
N GLU A 2 -5.02 -44.28 -21.61
CA GLU A 2 -4.10 -43.38 -20.88
C GLU A 2 -4.06 -41.92 -21.33
N VAL A 3 -4.07 -41.64 -22.65
CA VAL A 3 -3.99 -40.25 -23.16
C VAL A 3 -5.17 -39.39 -22.69
N ARG A 4 -6.35 -40.00 -22.48
CA ARG A 4 -7.55 -39.33 -21.96
C ARG A 4 -7.42 -39.02 -20.48
N ILE A 5 -6.83 -39.93 -19.70
CA ILE A 5 -6.56 -39.76 -18.27
C ILE A 5 -5.52 -38.64 -18.08
N VAL A 6 -4.40 -38.68 -18.80
CA VAL A 6 -3.34 -37.66 -18.72
C VAL A 6 -3.85 -36.26 -19.09
N ARG A 7 -4.70 -36.15 -20.13
CA ARG A 7 -5.34 -34.87 -20.49
C ARG A 7 -6.26 -34.39 -19.37
N ASN A 8 -7.11 -35.24 -18.82
CA ASN A 8 -8.01 -34.88 -17.72
C ASN A 8 -7.23 -34.39 -16.49
N THR A 9 -6.18 -35.11 -16.08
CA THR A 9 -5.33 -34.71 -14.94
C THR A 9 -4.57 -33.41 -15.19
N ARG A 10 -4.25 -33.06 -16.45
CA ARG A 10 -3.69 -31.73 -16.79
C ARG A 10 -4.72 -30.61 -16.64
N TRP A 11 -5.94 -30.79 -17.14
CA TRP A 11 -7.02 -29.81 -16.99
C TRP A 11 -7.40 -29.56 -15.53
N THR A 12 -7.49 -30.62 -14.71
CA THR A 12 -7.80 -30.48 -13.28
C THR A 12 -6.69 -29.74 -12.54
N ARG A 13 -5.41 -30.02 -12.85
CA ARG A 13 -4.27 -29.31 -12.25
C ARG A 13 -4.26 -27.84 -12.61
N GLN A 14 -4.49 -27.51 -13.88
CA GLN A 14 -4.54 -26.12 -14.33
C GLN A 14 -5.67 -25.35 -13.65
N ARG A 15 -6.85 -25.98 -13.51
CA ARG A 15 -8.00 -25.38 -12.83
C ARG A 15 -7.74 -25.16 -11.33
N LEU A 16 -7.10 -26.12 -10.67
CA LEU A 16 -6.71 -25.98 -9.27
C LEU A 16 -5.69 -24.85 -9.08
N TYR A 17 -4.70 -24.75 -9.98
CA TYR A 17 -3.72 -23.68 -9.97
C TYR A 17 -4.38 -22.30 -10.02
N TYR A 18 -5.25 -22.05 -11.00
CA TYR A 18 -5.95 -20.78 -11.10
C TYR A 18 -6.84 -20.48 -9.89
N PHE A 19 -7.53 -21.49 -9.35
CA PHE A 19 -8.31 -21.32 -8.14
C PHE A 19 -7.46 -20.95 -6.93
N MET A 20 -6.25 -21.51 -6.82
CA MET A 20 -5.32 -21.15 -5.75
C MET A 20 -4.76 -19.74 -5.95
N GLU A 21 -4.43 -19.35 -7.19
CA GLU A 21 -3.98 -17.98 -7.48
C GLU A 21 -5.05 -16.94 -7.12
N ASP A 22 -6.30 -17.17 -7.52
CA ASP A 22 -7.43 -16.30 -7.21
C ASP A 22 -7.62 -16.15 -5.69
N LYS A 23 -7.57 -17.28 -4.95
CA LYS A 23 -7.60 -17.26 -3.48
C LYS A 23 -6.44 -16.48 -2.86
N ILE A 24 -5.24 -16.63 -3.39
CA ILE A 24 -4.06 -15.90 -2.90
C ILE A 24 -4.25 -14.40 -3.15
N GLU A 25 -4.73 -14.02 -4.32
CA GLU A 25 -5.00 -12.63 -4.67
C GLU A 25 -6.07 -12.03 -3.76
N ASP A 26 -7.17 -12.73 -3.53
CA ASP A 26 -8.24 -12.30 -2.62
C ASP A 26 -7.74 -12.12 -1.18
N LEU A 27 -6.92 -13.04 -0.69
CA LEU A 27 -6.30 -12.92 0.63
C LEU A 27 -5.37 -11.71 0.70
N GLN A 28 -4.55 -11.48 -0.32
CA GLN A 28 -3.64 -10.33 -0.37
C GLN A 28 -4.40 -8.99 -0.44
N ARG A 29 -5.47 -8.93 -1.24
CA ARG A 29 -6.38 -7.77 -1.31
C ARG A 29 -7.05 -7.54 0.04
N GLY A 30 -7.49 -8.62 0.71
CA GLY A 30 -8.10 -8.59 2.04
C GLY A 30 -7.17 -8.08 3.13
N ILE A 31 -5.89 -8.46 3.11
CA ILE A 31 -4.88 -8.00 4.08
C ILE A 31 -4.56 -6.52 3.84
N ARG A 32 -4.40 -6.09 2.58
CA ARG A 32 -3.97 -4.73 2.22
C ARG A 32 -5.11 -3.73 2.11
N LYS A 33 -6.33 -4.12 2.45
CA LYS A 33 -7.53 -3.28 2.27
C LYS A 33 -7.43 -1.94 3.00
N ALA A 34 -6.80 -1.91 4.18
CA ALA A 34 -6.63 -0.71 5.00
C ALA A 34 -5.27 0.00 4.78
N ASN A 35 -4.48 -0.43 3.79
CA ASN A 35 -3.14 0.12 3.58
C ASN A 35 -3.20 1.36 2.70
N ILE A 36 -2.39 2.36 3.05
CA ILE A 36 -2.14 3.58 2.28
C ILE A 36 -0.66 3.61 1.92
N GLU A 37 -0.38 3.96 0.66
CA GLU A 37 0.98 4.21 0.18
C GLU A 37 1.19 5.71 -0.03
N ILE A 38 2.14 6.29 0.68
CA ILE A 38 2.54 7.68 0.54
C ILE A 38 3.84 7.74 -0.26
N LYS A 39 3.78 8.37 -1.43
CA LYS A 39 4.90 8.49 -2.37
C LYS A 39 5.63 9.82 -2.17
N ASN A 40 6.85 9.90 -2.69
CA ASN A 40 7.70 11.11 -2.65
C ASN A 40 7.98 11.65 -1.23
N VAL A 41 8.04 10.77 -0.23
CA VAL A 41 8.41 11.18 1.12
C VAL A 41 9.93 11.21 1.25
N PRO A 42 10.55 12.38 1.54
CA PRO A 42 11.98 12.47 1.77
C PRO A 42 12.44 11.50 2.86
N LYS A 43 13.60 10.89 2.66
CA LYS A 43 14.22 10.02 3.67
C LYS A 43 15.14 10.83 4.56
N LYS A 44 14.95 10.71 5.87
CA LYS A 44 15.90 11.22 6.86
C LYS A 44 17.03 10.21 7.11
N PRO A 45 18.27 10.66 7.38
CA PRO A 45 19.31 9.79 7.91
C PRO A 45 18.90 9.31 9.31
N HIS A 46 19.08 8.01 9.60
CA HIS A 46 18.68 7.37 10.86
C HIS A 46 17.19 7.55 11.22
N GLU A 47 16.30 7.30 10.26
CA GLU A 47 14.87 7.39 10.48
C GLU A 47 14.31 6.19 11.27
N ASP A 48 13.64 6.49 12.38
CA ASP A 48 12.96 5.48 13.21
C ASP A 48 11.47 5.36 12.86
N LYS A 49 10.84 4.26 13.30
CA LYS A 49 9.38 4.08 13.16
C LYS A 49 8.59 5.26 13.74
N HIS A 50 9.07 5.85 14.82
CA HIS A 50 8.42 7.00 15.45
C HIS A 50 8.43 8.26 14.55
N ASP A 51 9.49 8.46 13.77
CA ASP A 51 9.57 9.55 12.81
C ASP A 51 8.64 9.34 11.63
N LEU A 52 8.52 8.09 11.17
CA LEU A 52 7.53 7.73 10.15
C LEU A 52 6.11 8.09 10.61
N VAL A 53 5.75 7.70 11.85
CA VAL A 53 4.43 8.03 12.42
C VAL A 53 4.23 9.54 12.49
N LYS A 54 5.22 10.29 12.98
CA LYS A 54 5.14 11.76 13.04
C LYS A 54 4.90 12.39 11.68
N MET A 55 5.54 11.89 10.62
CA MET A 55 5.33 12.40 9.26
C MET A 55 3.92 12.14 8.76
N VAL A 56 3.39 10.94 8.98
CA VAL A 56 2.03 10.59 8.59
C VAL A 56 1.00 11.45 9.31
N VAL A 57 1.17 11.63 10.63
CA VAL A 57 0.27 12.48 11.44
C VAL A 57 0.30 13.92 10.94
N LYS A 58 1.48 14.51 10.72
CA LYS A 58 1.59 15.88 10.15
C LYS A 58 0.96 16.00 8.76
N LEU A 59 1.10 14.97 7.94
CA LEU A 59 0.48 14.97 6.61
C LEU A 59 -1.05 14.89 6.74
N SER A 60 -1.56 14.12 7.69
CA SER A 60 -2.99 14.03 7.99
C SER A 60 -3.56 15.38 8.44
N GLU A 61 -2.86 16.12 9.31
CA GLU A 61 -3.21 17.49 9.73
C GLU A 61 -3.27 18.45 8.53
N THR A 62 -2.33 18.32 7.59
CA THR A 62 -2.27 19.18 6.39
C THR A 62 -3.47 18.98 5.47
N ILE A 63 -3.96 17.76 5.35
CA ILE A 63 -5.14 17.44 4.54
C ILE A 63 -6.45 17.52 5.35
N ASP A 64 -6.43 18.08 6.57
CA ASP A 64 -7.60 18.18 7.46
C ASP A 64 -8.27 16.82 7.75
N CYS A 65 -7.45 15.77 7.88
CA CYS A 65 -7.88 14.43 8.26
C CYS A 65 -7.23 14.07 9.61
N GLN A 66 -8.03 13.81 10.64
CA GLN A 66 -7.49 13.46 11.95
C GLN A 66 -7.13 11.97 12.01
N ILE A 67 -5.84 11.66 11.83
CA ILE A 67 -5.29 10.33 12.09
C ILE A 67 -4.45 10.40 13.37
N ASN A 68 -4.82 9.60 14.37
CA ASN A 68 -4.03 9.45 15.59
C ASN A 68 -3.03 8.30 15.47
N LYS A 69 -2.04 8.30 16.35
CA LYS A 69 -1.05 7.21 16.42
C LYS A 69 -1.68 5.84 16.67
N ASN A 70 -2.77 5.80 17.43
CA ASN A 70 -3.50 4.57 17.76
C ASN A 70 -4.25 4.00 16.54
N ASP A 71 -4.49 4.81 15.52
CA ASP A 71 -5.14 4.39 14.29
C ASP A 71 -4.16 3.69 13.34
N ILE A 72 -2.86 3.76 13.60
CA ILE A 72 -1.81 3.14 12.79
C ILE A 72 -1.43 1.80 13.41
N LYS A 73 -1.68 0.71 12.68
CA LYS A 73 -1.30 -0.65 13.08
C LYS A 73 0.17 -0.95 12.80
N ASP A 74 0.62 -0.62 11.61
CA ASP A 74 2.02 -0.77 11.23
C ASP A 74 2.44 0.28 10.21
N ILE A 75 3.74 0.55 10.16
CA ILE A 75 4.33 1.55 9.28
C ILE A 75 5.74 1.13 8.88
N TYR A 76 5.99 1.14 7.57
CA TYR A 76 7.28 0.75 7.04
C TYR A 76 7.54 1.39 5.67
N ARG A 77 8.82 1.51 5.30
CA ARG A 77 9.20 1.85 3.94
C ARG A 77 9.32 0.59 3.10
N VAL A 78 8.82 0.65 1.87
CA VAL A 78 9.01 -0.45 0.91
C VAL A 78 10.46 -0.46 0.46
N GLN A 79 11.20 -1.48 0.89
CA GLN A 79 12.56 -1.71 0.40
C GLN A 79 12.48 -2.33 -1.00
N VAL A 80 12.96 -1.61 -2.01
CA VAL A 80 13.08 -2.16 -3.36
C VAL A 80 14.45 -2.83 -3.48
N LYS A 81 14.49 -4.17 -3.35
CA LYS A 81 15.73 -4.97 -3.45
C LYS A 81 16.48 -4.82 -4.79
N TYR A 82 15.84 -4.25 -5.83
CA TYR A 82 16.33 -4.28 -7.21
C TYR A 82 16.44 -2.91 -7.91
N LYS A 83 16.44 -1.78 -7.19
CA LYS A 83 16.73 -0.48 -7.84
C LYS A 83 18.24 -0.28 -7.95
N LYS A 84 18.73 -0.26 -9.20
CA LYS A 84 20.10 0.10 -9.60
C LYS A 84 20.50 1.51 -9.16
N ASP A 85 19.53 2.35 -8.80
CA ASP A 85 19.76 3.70 -8.33
C ASP A 85 19.92 3.73 -6.80
N LYS A 86 21.16 3.56 -6.33
CA LYS A 86 21.57 3.84 -4.93
C LYS A 86 21.20 5.26 -4.46
N HIS A 87 20.79 6.15 -5.37
CA HIS A 87 20.43 7.54 -5.12
C HIS A 87 18.93 7.83 -4.98
N ASN A 88 18.03 6.86 -5.22
CA ASN A 88 16.60 7.11 -5.05
C ASN A 88 16.21 7.01 -3.56
N THR A 89 16.41 8.11 -2.83
CA THR A 89 16.18 8.22 -1.39
C THR A 89 14.70 8.28 -1.03
N ASN A 90 13.81 8.59 -1.97
CA ASN A 90 12.38 8.82 -1.71
C ASN A 90 11.55 7.53 -1.84
N LEU A 91 11.88 6.53 -1.02
CA LEU A 91 11.11 5.28 -0.97
C LEU A 91 9.69 5.53 -0.41
N PRO A 92 8.65 4.91 -0.96
CA PRO A 92 7.29 5.10 -0.45
C PRO A 92 7.15 4.54 0.97
N ILE A 93 6.32 5.20 1.76
CA ILE A 93 5.90 4.75 3.09
C ILE A 93 4.57 4.04 2.92
N VAL A 94 4.48 2.81 3.42
CA VAL A 94 3.21 2.09 3.56
C VAL A 94 2.77 2.19 5.01
N VAL A 95 1.51 2.60 5.18
CA VAL A 95 0.84 2.73 6.47
C VAL A 95 -0.33 1.76 6.47
N GLU A 96 -0.40 0.88 7.45
CA GLU A 96 -1.57 0.05 7.71
C GLU A 96 -2.44 0.73 8.76
N LEU A 97 -3.66 1.09 8.38
CA LEU A 97 -4.62 1.69 9.29
C LEU A 97 -5.46 0.64 10.01
N SER A 98 -6.03 1.04 11.14
CA SER A 98 -6.91 0.22 11.95
C SER A 98 -8.18 -0.18 11.18
N SER A 99 -8.71 0.75 10.37
CA SER A 99 -9.98 0.65 9.65
C SER A 99 -9.87 1.06 8.18
N THR A 100 -10.63 0.39 7.32
CA THR A 100 -10.78 0.77 5.91
C THR A 100 -11.54 2.09 5.73
N ILE A 101 -12.40 2.45 6.68
CA ILE A 101 -13.16 3.71 6.67
C ILE A 101 -12.18 4.89 6.73
N GLN A 102 -11.23 4.84 7.66
CA GLN A 102 -10.18 5.85 7.81
C GLN A 102 -9.35 6.00 6.53
N LYS A 103 -9.04 4.88 5.85
CA LYS A 103 -8.37 4.94 4.54
C LYS A 103 -9.20 5.67 3.50
N THR A 104 -10.47 5.32 3.38
CA THR A 104 -11.37 5.95 2.40
C THR A 104 -11.50 7.45 2.67
N ASP A 105 -11.64 7.85 3.93
CA ASP A 105 -11.77 9.26 4.31
C ASP A 105 -10.47 10.03 4.07
N PHE A 106 -9.32 9.44 4.40
CA PHE A 106 -8.01 10.01 4.10
C PHE A 106 -7.82 10.23 2.60
N LEU A 107 -8.17 9.25 1.75
CA LEU A 107 -8.06 9.38 0.29
C LEU A 107 -9.01 10.43 -0.27
N LYS A 108 -10.26 10.48 0.22
CA LYS A 108 -11.23 11.51 -0.16
C LYS A 108 -10.70 12.89 0.20
N MET A 109 -10.16 13.07 1.40
CA MET A 109 -9.71 14.37 1.85
C MET A 109 -8.41 14.81 1.19
N ALA A 110 -7.49 13.87 0.91
CA ALA A 110 -6.34 14.13 0.06
C ALA A 110 -6.75 14.58 -1.36
N LEU A 111 -7.77 13.95 -1.94
CA LEU A 111 -8.31 14.37 -3.25
C LEU A 111 -8.94 15.76 -3.17
N SER A 112 -9.78 16.03 -2.16
CA SER A 112 -10.38 17.35 -1.93
C SER A 112 -9.33 18.45 -1.72
N PHE A 113 -8.27 18.14 -0.97
CA PHE A 113 -7.14 19.04 -0.77
C PHE A 113 -6.45 19.37 -2.09
N ASN A 114 -6.19 18.38 -2.94
CA ASN A 114 -5.58 18.57 -4.26
C ASN A 114 -6.47 19.40 -5.20
N ILE A 115 -7.80 19.21 -5.16
CA ILE A 115 -8.76 19.99 -5.96
C ILE A 115 -8.77 21.46 -5.51
N ARG A 116 -8.66 21.73 -4.20
CA ARG A 116 -8.59 23.09 -3.66
C ARG A 116 -7.25 23.77 -3.94
N HIS A 117 -6.17 23.00 -4.05
CA HIS A 117 -4.81 23.50 -4.26
C HIS A 117 -4.25 23.14 -5.64
N LYS A 118 -4.99 23.48 -6.71
CA LYS A 118 -4.60 23.17 -8.11
C LYS A 118 -3.21 23.68 -8.50
N GLU A 119 -2.71 24.71 -7.83
CA GLU A 119 -1.43 25.34 -8.12
C GLU A 119 -0.23 24.47 -7.75
N LYS A 120 -0.42 23.52 -6.82
CA LYS A 120 0.63 22.57 -6.36
C LYS A 120 0.67 21.27 -7.17
N LEU A 121 -0.21 21.10 -8.16
CA LEU A 121 -0.27 19.90 -9.02
C LEU A 121 0.66 19.95 -10.23
N ARG A 122 1.49 20.99 -10.37
CA ARG A 122 2.51 21.04 -11.42
C ARG A 122 3.73 20.21 -10.97
N ALA A 123 3.78 18.97 -11.45
CA ALA A 123 4.95 18.10 -11.40
C ALA A 123 5.87 18.36 -12.60
#